data_AF-A0A5C9BII4-F1
#
_entry.id   AF-A0A5C9BII4-F1
#
_cell.length_a   1.000
_cell.length_b   1.000
_cell.length_c   1.000
_cell.angle_alpha   90.00
_cell.angle_beta   90.00
_cell.angle_gamma   90.00
#
_symmetry.space_group_name_H-M   'P 1'
#
loop_
_entity.id
_entity.type
_entity.pdbx_description
1 polymer ?
#
loop_
_entity_poly.entity_id
_entity_poly.type
_entity_poly.pdbx_seq_one_letter_code
_entity_poly.pdbx_strand_id
1 'polypeptide(L)'
;MKNALVFVSRCQNLESEFNTTEFATKVNDGGFYYTPAAGGSSMAGKNADGGLRSYASMTYAGLKSMLYAGLTKDDKRVKAALDWLRKFYSVEQNPGLDQQGLYYYYHTFARTLTTLDADLFEDAKGEKHDWRRELTDALAKRQKENGSWVNAADRWLEGDPNLTTAYSLMALKYCDPK
;
A
#
# COMPACT_ATOMS: atom_id res chain seq x y z
N MET A 1 14.11 2.03 17.23
CA MET A 1 13.42 1.08 16.31
C MET A 1 12.34 0.23 16.96
N LYS A 2 12.51 -0.32 18.17
CA LYS A 2 11.52 -1.22 18.79
C LYS A 2 10.09 -0.63 18.89
N ASN A 3 9.93 0.62 19.30
CA ASN A 3 8.61 1.25 19.44
C ASN A 3 7.89 1.49 18.09
N ALA A 4 8.63 1.80 17.04
CA ALA A 4 8.07 1.97 15.70
C ALA A 4 7.48 0.65 15.18
N LEU A 5 8.20 -0.46 15.36
CA LEU A 5 7.70 -1.79 14.99
C LEU A 5 6.46 -2.20 15.77
N VAL A 6 6.39 -1.88 17.07
CA VAL A 6 5.18 -2.14 17.86
C VAL A 6 3.99 -1.40 17.29
N PHE A 7 4.13 -0.11 17.00
CA PHE A 7 3.05 0.68 16.42
C PHE A 7 2.64 0.15 15.03
N VAL A 8 3.60 -0.05 14.13
CA VAL A 8 3.33 -0.52 12.77
C VAL A 8 2.71 -1.92 12.78
N SER A 9 3.17 -2.83 13.65
CA SER A 9 2.56 -4.16 13.79
C SER A 9 1.10 -4.06 14.25
N ARG A 10 0.77 -3.10 15.12
CA ARG A 10 -0.60 -2.86 15.57
C ARG A 10 -1.52 -2.34 14.46
N CYS A 11 -0.99 -1.66 13.44
CA CYS A 11 -1.75 -1.24 12.26
C CYS A 11 -2.07 -2.39 11.28
N GLN A 12 -1.48 -3.59 11.46
CA GLN A 12 -1.70 -4.74 10.60
C GLN A 12 -2.87 -5.58 11.12
N ASN A 13 -3.79 -5.97 10.26
CA ASN A 13 -4.82 -6.96 10.55
C ASN A 13 -4.22 -8.38 10.57
N LEU A 14 -3.43 -8.66 11.60
CA LEU A 14 -2.78 -9.95 11.81
C LEU A 14 -2.69 -10.25 13.31
N GLU A 15 -3.44 -11.24 13.77
CA GLU A 15 -3.33 -11.74 15.14
C GLU A 15 -1.94 -12.36 15.37
N SER A 16 -1.21 -11.83 16.34
CA SER A 16 0.13 -12.31 16.72
C SER A 16 0.59 -11.73 18.06
N GLU A 17 1.74 -12.17 18.57
CA GLU A 17 2.38 -11.55 19.74
C GLU A 17 2.75 -10.07 19.53
N PHE A 18 2.74 -9.57 18.29
CA PHE A 18 3.06 -8.17 17.96
C PHE A 18 1.82 -7.28 17.85
N ASN A 19 0.63 -7.87 17.71
CA ASN A 19 -0.63 -7.14 17.64
C ASN A 19 -1.74 -7.88 18.38
N THR A 20 -2.00 -7.45 19.61
CA THR A 20 -3.07 -7.96 20.47
C THR A 20 -4.23 -6.96 20.59
N THR A 21 -4.36 -6.02 19.63
CA THR A 21 -5.52 -5.11 19.59
C THR A 21 -6.77 -5.88 19.19
N GLU A 22 -7.95 -5.40 19.60
CA GLU A 22 -9.23 -6.03 19.23
C GLU A 22 -9.48 -6.10 17.72
N PHE A 23 -8.80 -5.27 16.92
CA PHE A 23 -8.99 -5.20 15.47
C PHE A 23 -8.26 -6.32 14.73
N ALA A 24 -7.15 -6.82 15.29
CA ALA A 24 -6.28 -7.79 14.64
C ALA A 24 -7.03 -9.06 14.22
N THR A 25 -7.96 -9.52 15.06
CA THR A 25 -8.73 -10.75 14.89
C THR A 25 -10.00 -10.60 14.06
N LYS A 26 -10.57 -9.39 13.99
CA LYS A 26 -11.85 -9.15 13.29
C LYS A 26 -11.73 -9.25 11.77
N VAL A 27 -10.60 -8.82 11.22
CA VAL A 27 -10.33 -8.92 9.76
C VAL A 27 -9.28 -10.00 9.47
N ASN A 28 -8.17 -9.99 10.22
CA ASN A 28 -7.08 -10.98 10.17
C ASN A 28 -6.62 -11.41 8.75
N ASP A 29 -6.54 -10.45 7.82
CA ASP A 29 -6.23 -10.70 6.41
C ASP A 29 -4.76 -10.43 6.03
N GLY A 30 -3.93 -9.97 6.98
CA GLY A 30 -2.53 -9.62 6.78
C GLY A 30 -2.29 -8.20 6.23
N GLY A 31 -3.35 -7.51 5.78
CA GLY A 31 -3.27 -6.14 5.28
C GLY A 31 -3.22 -5.10 6.40
N PHE A 32 -3.12 -3.82 6.04
CA PHE A 32 -3.02 -2.72 7.01
C PHE A 32 -4.17 -1.74 6.89
N TYR A 33 -4.55 -1.19 8.05
CA TYR A 33 -5.41 -0.03 8.19
C TYR A 33 -4.61 1.21 8.63
N TYR A 34 -5.28 2.36 8.75
CA TYR A 34 -4.59 3.65 8.93
C TYR A 34 -3.91 3.78 10.28
N THR A 35 -4.63 3.56 11.38
CA THR A 35 -4.08 3.70 12.73
C THR A 35 -4.90 2.96 13.77
N PRO A 36 -4.27 2.33 14.78
CA PRO A 36 -4.95 1.81 15.98
C PRO A 36 -5.20 2.89 17.04
N ALA A 37 -4.64 4.09 16.88
CA ALA A 37 -4.76 5.16 17.87
C ALA A 37 -6.20 5.71 17.96
N ALA A 38 -6.56 6.24 19.13
CA ALA A 38 -7.84 6.90 19.39
C ALA A 38 -9.08 6.06 19.01
N GLY A 39 -9.06 4.76 19.30
CA GLY A 39 -10.16 3.85 18.98
C GLY A 39 -10.13 3.29 17.55
N GLY A 40 -9.06 3.57 16.80
CA GLY A 40 -8.77 2.94 15.52
C GLY A 40 -9.55 3.52 14.35
N SER A 41 -8.89 3.62 13.20
CA SER A 41 -9.49 4.15 11.98
C SER A 41 -8.98 3.43 10.73
N SER A 42 -9.90 3.23 9.78
CA SER A 42 -9.58 2.86 8.41
C SER A 42 -10.34 3.74 7.44
N MET A 43 -9.63 4.26 6.45
CA MET A 43 -10.24 5.07 5.40
C MET A 43 -11.08 4.22 4.43
N ALA A 44 -10.88 2.89 4.43
CA ALA A 44 -11.69 1.91 3.71
C ALA A 44 -12.94 1.47 4.49
N GLY A 45 -13.17 2.04 5.68
CA GLY A 45 -14.33 1.77 6.52
C GLY A 45 -14.17 0.53 7.40
N LYS A 46 -15.30 0.02 7.91
CA LYS A 46 -15.36 -1.10 8.85
C LYS A 46 -16.21 -2.25 8.29
N ASN A 47 -15.92 -3.46 8.73
CA ASN A 47 -16.81 -4.63 8.58
C ASN A 47 -18.00 -4.53 9.55
N ALA A 48 -18.99 -5.41 9.38
CA ALA A 48 -20.21 -5.42 10.19
C ALA A 48 -19.94 -5.62 11.70
N ASP A 49 -18.87 -6.35 12.04
CA ASP A 49 -18.40 -6.60 13.40
C ASP A 49 -17.48 -5.49 13.95
N GLY A 50 -17.30 -4.41 13.19
CA GLY A 50 -16.43 -3.29 13.54
C GLY A 50 -14.95 -3.49 13.19
N GLY A 51 -14.57 -4.55 12.49
CA GLY A 51 -13.21 -4.76 12.01
C GLY A 51 -12.75 -3.65 11.05
N LEU A 52 -11.55 -3.10 11.24
CA LEU A 52 -11.03 -2.01 10.42
C LEU A 52 -10.49 -2.57 9.10
N ARG A 53 -11.09 -2.19 7.96
CA ARG A 53 -10.74 -2.81 6.67
C ARG A 53 -9.32 -2.44 6.22
N SER A 54 -8.59 -3.43 5.70
CA SER A 54 -7.30 -3.23 5.06
C SER A 54 -7.43 -2.51 3.71
N TYR A 55 -6.41 -1.75 3.32
CA TYR A 55 -6.33 -1.16 1.98
C TYR A 55 -4.88 -1.00 1.51
N ALA A 56 -4.69 -0.91 0.19
CA ALA A 56 -3.40 -1.18 -0.43
C ALA A 56 -2.35 -0.12 -0.10
N SER A 57 -2.69 1.17 -0.12
CA SER A 57 -1.72 2.23 0.21
C SER A 57 -1.17 2.10 1.64
N MET A 58 -1.98 1.71 2.62
CA MET A 58 -1.47 1.45 3.98
C MET A 58 -0.74 0.11 4.07
N THR A 59 -1.14 -0.89 3.30
CA THR A 59 -0.43 -2.19 3.28
C THR A 59 0.98 -2.03 2.73
N TYR A 60 1.16 -1.28 1.64
CA TYR A 60 2.48 -0.91 1.13
C TYR A 60 3.27 -0.03 2.11
N ALA A 61 2.64 1.00 2.69
CA ALA A 61 3.30 1.87 3.66
C ALA A 61 3.77 1.10 4.92
N GLY A 62 2.92 0.21 5.45
CA GLY A 62 3.21 -0.64 6.59
C GLY A 62 4.35 -1.61 6.32
N LEU A 63 4.26 -2.35 5.20
CA LEU A 63 5.32 -3.26 4.76
C LEU A 63 6.66 -2.54 4.58
N LYS A 64 6.70 -1.42 3.86
CA LYS A 64 7.92 -0.62 3.70
C LYS A 64 8.49 -0.17 5.04
N SER A 65 7.65 0.26 5.97
CA SER A 65 8.08 0.68 7.30
C SER A 65 8.68 -0.48 8.10
N MET A 66 8.12 -1.68 7.98
CA MET A 66 8.66 -2.90 8.58
C MET A 66 10.04 -3.25 8.03
N LEU A 67 10.22 -3.18 6.70
CA LEU A 67 11.51 -3.43 6.06
C LEU A 67 12.58 -2.43 6.53
N TYR A 68 12.27 -1.12 6.54
CA TYR A 68 13.20 -0.11 7.06
C TYR A 68 13.48 -0.22 8.55
N ALA A 69 12.58 -0.84 9.32
CA ALA A 69 12.82 -1.12 10.73
C ALA A 69 13.56 -2.46 10.97
N GLY A 70 14.05 -3.11 9.91
CA GLY A 70 14.95 -4.26 9.97
C GLY A 70 14.27 -5.63 9.88
N LEU A 71 12.98 -5.70 9.54
CA LEU A 71 12.35 -7.00 9.27
C LEU A 71 12.74 -7.52 7.89
N THR A 72 12.90 -8.84 7.79
CA THR A 72 13.23 -9.53 6.54
C THR A 72 11.99 -10.16 5.91
N LYS A 73 12.12 -10.64 4.67
CA LYS A 73 11.07 -11.38 3.94
C LYS A 73 10.60 -12.65 4.68
N ASP A 74 11.35 -13.12 5.66
CA ASP A 74 11.02 -14.32 6.43
C ASP A 74 10.09 -14.05 7.62
N ASP A 75 9.98 -12.79 8.06
CA ASP A 75 9.09 -12.41 9.16
C ASP A 75 7.62 -12.63 8.76
N LYS A 76 6.85 -13.25 9.65
CA LYS A 76 5.43 -13.57 9.41
C LYS A 76 4.57 -12.34 9.08
N ARG A 77 4.90 -11.17 9.65
CA ARG A 77 4.18 -9.92 9.35
C ARG A 77 4.46 -9.46 7.93
N VAL A 78 5.71 -9.59 7.48
CA VAL A 78 6.12 -9.28 6.10
C VAL A 78 5.46 -10.25 5.13
N LYS A 79 5.45 -11.54 5.41
CA LYS A 79 4.78 -12.57 4.60
C LYS A 79 3.28 -12.29 4.45
N ALA A 80 2.58 -12.05 5.56
CA ALA A 80 1.15 -11.76 5.55
C ALA A 80 0.81 -10.48 4.75
N ALA A 81 1.64 -9.43 4.86
CA ALA A 81 1.47 -8.21 4.08
C ALA A 81 1.68 -8.47 2.58
N LEU A 82 2.71 -9.25 2.22
CA LEU A 82 2.95 -9.65 0.84
C LEU A 82 1.78 -10.47 0.30
N ASP A 83 1.28 -11.45 1.04
CA ASP A 83 0.15 -12.28 0.59
C ASP A 83 -1.12 -11.46 0.33
N TRP A 84 -1.39 -10.46 1.18
CA TRP A 84 -2.46 -9.50 0.93
C TRP A 84 -2.22 -8.72 -0.38
N LEU A 85 -1.01 -8.21 -0.58
CA LEU A 85 -0.65 -7.45 -1.79
C LEU A 85 -0.69 -8.31 -3.07
N ARG A 86 -0.34 -9.60 -2.99
CA ARG A 86 -0.47 -10.55 -4.09
C ARG A 86 -1.93 -10.76 -4.48
N LYS A 87 -2.82 -10.86 -3.49
CA LYS A 87 -4.25 -11.04 -3.72
C LYS A 87 -4.92 -9.81 -4.33
N PHE A 88 -4.40 -8.62 -4.01
CA PHE A 88 -4.99 -7.35 -4.40
C PHE A 88 -4.06 -6.52 -5.29
N TYR A 89 -3.19 -7.15 -6.06
CA TYR A 89 -2.32 -6.44 -6.99
C TYR A 89 -3.14 -5.65 -8.03
N SER A 90 -2.79 -4.39 -8.27
CA SER A 90 -3.44 -3.55 -9.27
C SER A 90 -2.59 -2.33 -9.59
N VAL A 91 -2.57 -1.90 -10.85
CA VAL A 91 -2.09 -0.56 -11.24
C VAL A 91 -3.26 0.36 -11.65
N GLU A 92 -4.50 -0.10 -11.53
CA GLU A 92 -5.68 0.62 -12.02
C GLU A 92 -6.48 1.33 -10.92
N GLN A 93 -6.37 0.84 -9.68
CA GLN A 93 -7.05 1.39 -8.51
C GLN A 93 -6.17 1.23 -7.26
N ASN A 94 -6.56 1.86 -6.15
CA ASN A 94 -6.06 1.60 -4.81
C ASN A 94 -6.99 0.60 -4.11
N PRO A 95 -6.66 -0.71 -4.07
CA PRO A 95 -7.55 -1.73 -3.51
C PRO A 95 -8.03 -1.37 -2.09
N GLY A 96 -9.36 -1.44 -1.90
CA GLY A 96 -10.04 -1.02 -0.67
C GLY A 96 -10.52 0.44 -0.67
N LEU A 97 -10.03 1.27 -1.60
CA LEU A 97 -10.37 2.69 -1.74
C LEU A 97 -10.74 3.14 -3.16
N ASP A 98 -10.67 2.22 -4.13
CA ASP A 98 -10.92 2.50 -5.55
C ASP A 98 -10.00 3.62 -6.06
N GLN A 99 -10.51 4.70 -6.64
CA GLN A 99 -9.68 5.80 -7.14
C GLN A 99 -9.15 6.72 -6.04
N GLN A 100 -9.58 6.60 -4.78
CA GLN A 100 -9.14 7.55 -3.73
C GLN A 100 -7.69 7.29 -3.28
N GLY A 101 -6.87 8.35 -3.24
CA GLY A 101 -5.48 8.24 -2.79
C GLY A 101 -4.60 7.43 -3.76
N LEU A 102 -4.95 7.41 -5.05
CA LEU A 102 -4.34 6.59 -6.09
C LEU A 102 -2.88 6.99 -6.37
N TYR A 103 -2.57 8.29 -6.37
CA TYR A 103 -1.23 8.76 -6.67
C TYR A 103 -0.29 8.57 -5.47
N TYR A 104 -0.79 8.78 -4.25
CA TYR A 104 -0.04 8.36 -3.05
C TYR A 104 0.17 6.85 -3.02
N TYR A 105 -0.85 6.08 -3.41
CA TYR A 105 -0.75 4.63 -3.58
C TYR A 105 0.38 4.26 -4.54
N TYR A 106 0.44 4.83 -5.75
CA TYR A 106 1.53 4.55 -6.70
C TYR A 106 2.92 4.87 -6.16
N HIS A 107 3.07 6.00 -5.47
CA HIS A 107 4.34 6.35 -4.84
C HIS A 107 4.75 5.29 -3.80
N THR A 108 3.83 4.88 -2.94
CA THR A 108 4.12 3.88 -1.90
C THR A 108 4.33 2.48 -2.47
N PHE A 109 3.55 2.07 -3.46
CA PHE A 109 3.70 0.85 -4.24
C PHE A 109 5.13 0.74 -4.80
N ALA A 110 5.54 1.70 -5.63
CA ALA A 110 6.79 1.62 -6.38
C ALA A 110 8.01 1.62 -5.45
N ARG A 111 7.97 2.48 -4.42
CA ARG A 111 9.03 2.55 -3.40
C ARG A 111 9.13 1.25 -2.60
N THR A 112 8.01 0.61 -2.28
CA THR A 112 8.02 -0.63 -1.50
C THR A 112 8.56 -1.79 -2.31
N LEU A 113 8.12 -1.96 -3.57
CA LEU A 113 8.62 -3.01 -4.45
C LEU A 113 10.11 -2.85 -4.75
N THR A 114 10.58 -1.61 -4.89
CA THR A 114 12.03 -1.32 -4.96
C THR A 114 12.76 -1.71 -3.68
N THR A 115 12.20 -1.39 -2.51
CA THR A 115 12.80 -1.74 -1.20
C THR A 115 12.87 -3.25 -0.98
N LEU A 116 11.92 -4.00 -1.54
CA LEU A 116 11.93 -5.47 -1.57
C LEU A 116 12.92 -6.05 -2.58
N ASP A 117 13.55 -5.22 -3.40
CA ASP A 117 14.35 -5.63 -4.54
C ASP A 117 13.58 -6.57 -5.49
N ALA A 118 12.27 -6.32 -5.67
CA ALA A 118 11.42 -7.16 -6.51
C ALA A 118 11.70 -6.87 -7.98
N ASP A 119 12.15 -7.89 -8.71
CA ASP A 119 12.30 -7.80 -10.17
C ASP A 119 10.94 -7.89 -10.84
N LEU A 120 10.27 -9.03 -10.65
CA LEU A 120 8.86 -9.27 -10.97
C LEU A 120 8.04 -9.36 -9.68
N PHE A 121 6.75 -9.03 -9.77
CA PHE A 121 5.80 -9.26 -8.68
C PHE A 121 4.82 -10.37 -9.08
N GLU A 122 4.80 -11.47 -8.33
CA GLU A 122 3.90 -12.59 -8.60
C GLU A 122 2.60 -12.41 -7.81
N ASP A 123 1.46 -12.41 -8.48
CA ASP A 123 0.14 -12.26 -7.84
C ASP A 123 -0.35 -13.57 -7.20
N ALA A 124 -1.54 -13.55 -6.58
CA ALA A 124 -2.09 -14.75 -5.92
C ALA A 124 -2.53 -15.86 -6.88
N LYS A 125 -2.57 -15.59 -8.19
CA LYS A 125 -2.88 -16.57 -9.25
C LYS A 125 -1.61 -17.16 -9.88
N GLY A 126 -0.43 -16.68 -9.48
CA GLY A 126 0.85 -17.06 -10.06
C GLY A 126 1.22 -16.28 -11.32
N GLU A 127 0.49 -15.21 -11.65
CA GLU A 127 0.84 -14.32 -12.76
C GLU A 127 2.02 -13.43 -12.36
N LYS A 128 3.02 -13.31 -13.25
CA LYS A 128 4.21 -12.50 -13.00
C LYS A 128 4.08 -11.15 -13.68
N HIS A 129 4.08 -10.11 -12.87
CA HIS A 129 3.95 -8.72 -13.29
C HIS A 129 5.30 -8.03 -13.40
N ASP A 130 5.53 -7.43 -14.57
CA ASP A 130 6.55 -6.40 -14.75
C ASP A 130 5.98 -5.07 -14.23
N TRP A 131 5.98 -4.96 -12.90
CA TRP A 131 5.30 -3.88 -12.19
C TRP A 131 5.83 -2.49 -12.56
N ARG A 132 7.09 -2.39 -13.02
CA ARG A 132 7.69 -1.12 -13.46
C ARG A 132 7.06 -0.67 -14.77
N ARG A 133 6.99 -1.59 -15.75
CA ARG A 133 6.33 -1.32 -17.04
C ARG A 133 4.85 -1.03 -16.84
N GLU A 134 4.15 -1.89 -16.11
CA GLU A 134 2.71 -1.75 -15.87
C GLU A 134 2.36 -0.42 -15.19
N LEU A 135 3.13 0.00 -14.17
CA LEU A 135 2.91 1.29 -13.51
C LEU A 135 3.25 2.47 -14.44
N THR A 136 4.31 2.36 -15.23
CA THR A 136 4.70 3.40 -16.21
C THR A 136 3.60 3.59 -17.24
N ASP A 137 3.08 2.51 -17.81
CA ASP A 137 1.99 2.54 -18.79
C ASP A 137 0.70 3.11 -18.17
N ALA A 138 0.38 2.70 -16.93
CA ALA A 138 -0.77 3.20 -16.19
C ALA A 138 -0.69 4.72 -15.93
N LEU A 139 0.49 5.24 -15.59
CA LEU A 139 0.72 6.68 -15.40
C LEU A 139 0.72 7.43 -16.72
N ALA A 140 1.38 6.91 -17.77
CA ALA A 140 1.38 7.53 -19.09
C ALA A 140 -0.04 7.70 -19.65
N LYS A 141 -0.89 6.67 -19.51
CA LYS A 141 -2.31 6.72 -19.91
C LYS A 141 -3.12 7.80 -19.16
N ARG A 142 -2.72 8.13 -17.93
CA ARG A 142 -3.41 9.10 -17.07
C ARG A 142 -2.83 10.52 -17.15
N GLN A 143 -1.69 10.69 -17.81
CA GLN A 143 -1.05 11.99 -17.93
C GLN A 143 -1.90 12.92 -18.81
N LYS A 144 -2.11 14.16 -18.36
CA LYS A 144 -2.78 15.18 -19.14
C LYS A 144 -1.87 15.72 -20.24
N GLU A 145 -2.46 16.38 -21.24
CA GLU A 145 -1.72 17.03 -22.33
C GLU A 145 -0.67 18.05 -21.84
N ASN A 146 -0.93 18.73 -20.72
CA ASN A 146 0.04 19.66 -20.12
C ASN A 146 1.12 18.97 -19.25
N GLY A 147 1.19 17.64 -19.29
CA GLY A 147 2.18 16.82 -18.58
C GLY A 147 1.87 16.55 -17.10
N SER A 148 0.82 17.15 -16.54
CA SER A 148 0.44 16.94 -15.14
C SER A 148 -0.46 15.71 -14.96
N TRP A 149 -0.53 15.25 -13.72
CA TRP A 149 -1.56 14.32 -13.27
C TRP A 149 -2.57 15.04 -12.39
N VAL A 150 -3.76 14.47 -12.27
CA VAL A 150 -4.76 14.88 -11.29
C VAL A 150 -5.72 13.72 -11.08
N ASN A 151 -6.35 13.65 -9.92
CA ASN A 151 -7.42 12.71 -9.64
C ASN A 151 -8.77 13.43 -9.59
N ALA A 152 -9.79 12.84 -10.21
CA ALA A 152 -11.16 13.29 -10.02
C ALA A 152 -11.66 12.98 -8.59
N ALA A 153 -11.13 11.93 -7.96
CA ALA A 153 -11.36 11.62 -6.56
C ALA A 153 -10.45 12.47 -5.65
N ASP A 154 -10.83 13.72 -5.40
CA ASP A 154 -10.03 14.77 -4.71
C ASP A 154 -9.73 14.50 -3.22
N ARG A 155 -10.09 13.34 -2.67
CA ARG A 155 -9.79 13.04 -1.27
C ARG A 155 -8.27 13.05 -1.05
N TRP A 156 -7.83 13.73 0.01
CA TRP A 156 -6.41 13.97 0.34
C TRP A 156 -5.66 14.84 -0.68
N LEU A 157 -6.35 15.84 -1.23
CA LEU A 157 -5.80 16.83 -2.16
C LEU A 157 -5.31 16.23 -3.48
N GLU A 158 -5.83 15.07 -3.88
CA GLU A 158 -5.45 14.48 -5.17
C GLU A 158 -6.07 15.22 -6.37
N GLY A 159 -6.98 16.16 -6.15
CA GLY A 159 -7.39 17.14 -7.16
C GLY A 159 -6.37 18.26 -7.40
N ASP A 160 -5.33 18.37 -6.56
CA ASP A 160 -4.21 19.30 -6.78
C ASP A 160 -3.18 18.66 -7.75
N PRO A 161 -2.98 19.22 -8.94
CA PRO A 161 -2.02 18.70 -9.90
C PRO A 161 -0.57 18.79 -9.42
N ASN A 162 -0.23 19.72 -8.51
CA ASN A 162 1.13 19.81 -7.98
C ASN A 162 1.47 18.57 -7.14
N LEU A 163 0.54 18.16 -6.28
CA LEU A 163 0.73 17.02 -5.38
C LEU A 163 0.78 15.71 -6.16
N THR A 164 -0.21 15.47 -7.03
CA THR A 164 -0.29 14.22 -7.80
C THR A 164 0.80 14.09 -8.84
N THR A 165 1.24 15.20 -9.45
CA THR A 165 2.42 15.20 -10.33
C THR A 165 3.68 14.87 -9.55
N ALA A 166 3.89 15.45 -8.36
CA ALA A 166 5.03 15.10 -7.53
C ALA A 166 5.07 13.60 -7.18
N TYR A 167 3.94 13.03 -6.74
CA TYR A 167 3.86 11.59 -6.47
C TYR A 167 4.10 10.73 -7.71
N SER A 168 3.57 11.13 -8.88
CA SER A 168 3.76 10.41 -10.14
C SER A 168 5.23 10.38 -10.55
N LEU A 169 5.92 11.53 -10.51
CA LEU A 169 7.35 11.61 -10.83
C LEU A 169 8.20 10.81 -9.84
N MET A 170 7.86 10.87 -8.55
CA MET A 170 8.53 10.03 -7.55
C MET A 170 8.29 8.54 -7.78
N ALA A 171 7.11 8.14 -8.22
CA ALA A 171 6.80 6.74 -8.54
C ALA A 171 7.59 6.27 -9.77
N LEU A 172 7.58 7.06 -10.85
CA LEU A 172 8.33 6.78 -12.08
C LEU A 172 9.83 6.66 -11.83
N LYS A 173 10.39 7.42 -10.88
CA LYS A 173 11.81 7.29 -10.52
C LYS A 173 12.19 5.90 -10.01
N TYR A 174 11.24 5.14 -9.45
CA TYR A 174 11.46 3.75 -9.02
C TYR A 174 11.22 2.73 -10.14
N CYS A 175 10.70 3.17 -11.29
CA CYS A 175 10.42 2.34 -12.46
C CYS A 175 11.56 2.31 -13.48
N ASP A 176 12.67 3.01 -13.21
CA ASP A 176 13.88 2.94 -14.04
C ASP A 176 14.28 1.46 -14.27
N PRO A 177 14.61 1.05 -15.51
CA PRO A 177 15.09 -0.29 -15.80
C PRO A 177 16.33 -0.62 -14.95
N LYS A 178 16.43 -1.88 -14.52
CA LYS A 178 17.62 -2.40 -13.84
C LYS A 178 18.74 -2.70 -14.82
#